data_AF-A0A2N2KX03-F1
#
_entry.id   AF-A0A2N2KX03-F1
#
_cell.length_a   1.000
_cell.length_b   1.000
_cell.length_c   1.000
_cell.angle_alpha   90.00
_cell.angle_beta   90.00
_cell.angle_gamma   90.00
#
_symmetry.space_group_name_H-M   'P 1'
#
loop_
_entity.id
_entity.type
_entity.pdbx_description
1 polymer ?
#
loop_
_entity_poly.entity_id
_entity_poly.type
_entity_poly.pdbx_seq_one_letter_code
_entity_poly.pdbx_strand_id
1 'polypeptide(L)'
;MNLSSCPICKHELKIREVSCERCKITYKGDFDTSWLAAFSDSQLEFIKLFLLVQGNLKELQNQLGISYPTIKSRLADIIRLITEKEPTKDKVADVLADLEEGFINVEEAINMINTRRQK
;
A
#
# COMPACT_ATOMS: atom_id res chain seq x y z
N MET A 1 6.34 13.91 15.44
CA MET A 1 7.22 12.72 15.41
C MET A 1 6.31 11.50 15.43
N ASN A 2 6.33 10.66 14.39
CA ASN A 2 5.52 9.44 14.35
C ASN A 2 6.39 8.29 14.91
N LEU A 3 5.85 7.51 15.85
CA LEU A 3 6.52 6.37 16.45
C LEU A 3 5.71 5.11 16.11
N SER A 4 6.04 4.47 15.00
CA SER A 4 5.42 3.20 14.56
C SER A 4 6.01 1.96 15.25
N SER A 5 7.18 2.08 15.88
CA SER A 5 7.82 1.01 16.65
C SER A 5 8.73 1.58 17.73
N CYS A 6 9.07 0.75 18.72
CA CYS A 6 9.99 1.13 19.78
C CYS A 6 11.39 1.43 19.21
N PRO A 7 11.95 2.64 19.37
CA PRO A 7 13.25 2.97 18.79
C PRO A 7 14.41 2.18 19.40
N ILE A 8 14.20 1.59 20.58
CA ILE A 8 15.20 0.80 21.32
C ILE A 8 15.19 -0.66 20.88
N CYS A 9 14.03 -1.34 20.94
CA CYS A 9 13.94 -2.79 20.71
C CYS A 9 13.18 -3.19 19.43
N LYS A 10 12.68 -2.22 18.65
CA LYS A 10 11.92 -2.41 17.41
C LYS A 10 10.60 -3.19 17.56
N HIS A 11 10.13 -3.44 18.77
CA HIS A 11 8.83 -4.06 19.02
C HIS A 11 7.67 -3.05 18.88
N GLU A 12 6.46 -3.58 18.78
CA GLU A 12 5.22 -2.80 18.70
C GLU A 12 4.99 -1.94 19.95
N LEU A 13 4.47 -0.73 19.74
CA LEU A 13 4.08 0.19 20.80
C LEU A 13 2.56 0.13 21.01
N LYS A 14 2.12 0.24 22.27
CA LYS A 14 0.70 0.39 22.62
C LYS A 14 0.39 1.81 23.03
N ILE A 15 -0.76 2.30 22.59
CA ILE A 15 -1.28 3.61 23.03
C ILE A 15 -1.84 3.41 24.45
N ARG A 16 -1.29 4.15 25.41
CA ARG A 16 -1.69 4.09 26.84
C ARG A 16 -2.49 5.29 27.31
N GLU A 17 -2.35 6.40 26.62
CA GLU A 17 -2.95 7.68 27.02
C GLU A 17 -3.37 8.46 25.77
N VAL A 18 -4.62 8.94 25.77
CA VAL A 18 -5.17 9.79 24.71
C VAL A 18 -5.79 11.02 25.36
N SER A 19 -5.47 12.21 24.86
CA SER A 19 -5.96 13.48 25.40
C SER A 19 -6.82 14.22 24.37
N CYS A 20 -7.99 14.68 24.79
CA CYS A 20 -8.84 15.52 23.96
C CYS A 20 -8.45 16.99 24.10
N GLU A 21 -8.00 17.62 23.01
CA GLU A 21 -7.60 19.03 23.05
C GLU A 21 -8.76 19.99 23.37
N ARG A 22 -10.01 19.61 23.07
CA ARG A 22 -11.20 20.44 23.29
C ARG A 22 -11.66 20.48 24.74
N CYS A 23 -11.88 19.31 25.35
CA CYS A 23 -12.39 19.22 26.72
C CYS A 23 -11.30 18.96 27.78
N LYS A 24 -10.04 18.78 27.36
CA LYS A 24 -8.87 18.51 28.23
C LYS A 24 -8.95 17.22 29.06
N ILE A 25 -9.93 16.36 28.80
CA ILE A 25 -10.03 15.04 29.43
C ILE A 25 -8.95 14.13 28.84
N THR A 26 -8.27 13.41 29.73
CA THR A 26 -7.26 12.42 29.39
C THR A 26 -7.76 11.04 29.77
N TYR A 27 -7.79 10.14 28.80
CA TYR A 27 -8.19 8.76 28.96
C TYR A 27 -6.95 7.88 29.09
N LYS A 28 -6.90 7.05 30.14
CA LYS A 28 -5.83 6.09 30.37
C LYS A 28 -6.38 4.68 30.26
N GLY A 29 -5.69 3.82 29.51
CA GLY A 29 -6.16 2.47 29.23
C GLY A 29 -5.22 1.74 28.29
N ASP A 30 -5.62 0.54 27.87
CA ASP A 30 -5.04 -0.13 26.72
C ASP A 30 -5.89 0.22 25.50
N PHE A 31 -5.32 1.02 24.59
CA PHE A 31 -5.98 1.39 23.35
C PHE A 31 -5.32 0.68 22.18
N ASP A 32 -6.15 0.22 21.24
CA ASP A 32 -5.67 -0.35 20.00
C ASP A 32 -5.04 0.72 19.11
N THR A 33 -3.95 0.35 18.47
CA THR A 33 -3.33 1.12 17.40
C THR A 33 -4.16 0.96 16.13
N SER A 34 -4.29 2.03 15.35
CA SER A 34 -4.94 1.94 14.04
C SER A 34 -4.15 0.96 13.15
N TRP A 35 -4.83 0.22 12.27
CA TRP A 35 -4.20 -0.59 11.22
C TRP A 35 -3.21 0.22 10.36
N LEU A 36 -3.38 1.55 10.31
CA LEU A 36 -2.45 2.47 9.67
C LEU A 36 -1.06 2.53 10.33
N ALA A 37 -0.94 2.18 11.61
CA ALA A 37 0.33 2.20 12.33
C ALA A 37 1.30 1.11 11.85
N ALA A 38 0.80 0.10 11.15
CA ALA A 38 1.61 -0.99 10.57
C ALA A 38 2.39 -0.56 9.31
N PHE A 39 2.05 0.57 8.68
CA PHE A 39 2.73 1.03 7.47
C PHE A 39 3.95 1.89 7.79
N SER A 40 4.97 1.80 6.94
CA SER A 40 6.06 2.77 6.92
C SER A 40 5.61 4.12 6.34
N ASP A 41 6.37 5.19 6.64
CA ASP A 41 6.10 6.52 6.08
C ASP A 41 6.04 6.51 4.54
N SER A 42 6.90 5.72 3.88
CA SER A 42 6.89 5.58 2.43
C SER A 42 5.64 4.88 1.90
N GLN A 43 5.10 3.92 2.65
CA GLN A 43 3.85 3.24 2.29
C GLN A 43 2.65 4.18 2.49
N LEU A 44 2.63 4.96 3.57
CA LEU A 44 1.58 5.95 3.81
C LEU A 44 1.56 7.04 2.74
N GLU A 45 2.72 7.57 2.33
CA GLU A 45 2.78 8.54 1.22
C GLU A 45 2.34 7.91 -0.11
N PHE A 46 2.68 6.65 -0.37
CA PHE A 46 2.18 5.95 -1.55
C PHE A 46 0.65 5.80 -1.54
N ILE A 47 0.06 5.38 -0.41
CA ILE A 47 -1.40 5.25 -0.24
C ILE A 47 -2.07 6.61 -0.45
N LYS A 48 -1.53 7.66 0.16
CA LYS A 48 -2.02 9.03 0.03
C LYS A 48 -2.02 9.49 -1.43
N LEU A 49 -0.91 9.30 -2.15
CA LEU A 49 -0.83 9.65 -3.56
C LEU A 49 -1.82 8.84 -4.40
N PHE A 50 -1.92 7.53 -4.15
CA PHE A 50 -2.88 6.65 -4.81
C PHE A 50 -4.32 7.15 -4.66
N LEU A 51 -4.71 7.59 -3.47
CA LEU A 51 -6.02 8.17 -3.22
C LEU A 51 -6.20 9.53 -3.92
N LEU A 52 -5.17 10.40 -3.92
CA LEU A 52 -5.22 11.71 -4.58
C LEU A 52 -5.45 11.60 -6.09
N VAL A 53 -4.84 10.60 -6.73
CA VAL A 53 -5.05 10.32 -8.16
C VAL A 53 -6.24 9.39 -8.42
N GLN A 54 -7.07 9.12 -7.41
CA GLN A 54 -8.27 8.28 -7.49
C GLN A 54 -7.98 6.87 -8.03
N GLY A 55 -6.81 6.31 -7.70
CA GLY A 55 -6.39 4.99 -8.15
C GLY A 55 -5.91 4.92 -9.61
N ASN A 56 -5.78 6.06 -10.30
CA ASN A 56 -5.25 6.09 -11.66
C ASN A 56 -3.77 5.68 -11.70
N LEU A 57 -3.51 4.43 -12.09
CA LEU A 57 -2.18 3.85 -12.11
C LEU A 57 -1.25 4.54 -13.11
N LYS A 58 -1.78 5.08 -14.21
CA LYS A 58 -0.98 5.82 -15.21
C LYS A 58 -0.50 7.16 -14.65
N GLU A 59 -1.39 7.89 -13.98
CA GLU A 59 -1.02 9.13 -13.29
C GLU A 59 -0.03 8.86 -12.17
N LEU A 60 -0.22 7.75 -11.43
CA LEU A 60 0.72 7.33 -10.39
C LEU A 60 2.11 7.02 -10.95
N GLN A 61 2.21 6.37 -12.13
CA GLN A 61 3.48 6.15 -12.84
C GLN A 61 4.16 7.47 -13.19
N ASN A 62 3.41 8.43 -13.73
CA ASN A 62 3.93 9.74 -14.10
C ASN A 62 4.45 10.52 -12.87
N GLN A 63 3.67 10.55 -11.80
CA GLN A 63 4.01 11.26 -10.55
C GLN A 63 5.23 10.67 -9.85
N LEU A 64 5.36 9.34 -9.85
CA LEU A 64 6.43 8.64 -9.13
C LEU A 64 7.65 8.31 -10.01
N GLY A 65 7.53 8.42 -11.34
CA GLY A 65 8.60 8.07 -12.29
C GLY A 65 9.00 6.58 -12.24
N ILE A 66 8.06 5.69 -11.88
CA ILE A 66 8.32 4.25 -11.73
C ILE A 66 7.44 3.44 -12.69
N SER A 67 7.92 2.24 -13.03
CA SER A 67 7.21 1.33 -13.92
C SER A 67 5.94 0.75 -13.29
N TYR A 68 4.98 0.39 -14.13
CA TYR A 68 3.76 -0.32 -13.73
C TYR A 68 4.00 -1.55 -12.83
N PRO A 69 4.96 -2.45 -13.13
CA PRO A 69 5.29 -3.57 -12.23
C PRO A 69 5.69 -3.13 -10.82
N THR A 70 6.40 -2.01 -10.69
CA THR A 70 6.80 -1.47 -9.39
C THR A 70 5.59 -1.00 -8.58
N ILE A 71 4.62 -0.35 -9.23
CA ILE A 71 3.37 0.09 -8.59
C ILE A 71 2.55 -1.12 -8.14
N LYS A 72 2.38 -2.12 -9.00
CA LYS A 72 1.67 -3.35 -8.63
C LYS A 72 2.34 -4.05 -7.44
N SER A 73 3.66 -4.12 -7.42
CA SER A 73 4.40 -4.68 -6.28
C SER A 73 4.13 -3.90 -4.99
N ARG A 74 4.15 -2.56 -5.04
CA ARG A 74 3.88 -1.71 -3.87
C ARG A 74 2.43 -1.86 -3.37
N LEU A 75 1.46 -1.92 -4.28
CA LEU A 75 0.06 -2.18 -3.94
C LEU A 75 -0.11 -3.56 -3.29
N ALA A 76 0.53 -4.59 -3.85
CA ALA A 76 0.52 -5.94 -3.30
C ALA A 76 1.09 -5.99 -1.87
N ASP A 77 2.19 -5.29 -1.62
CA ASP A 77 2.79 -5.20 -0.27
C ASP A 77 1.85 -4.53 0.73
N ILE A 78 1.16 -3.46 0.32
CA ILE A 78 0.16 -2.77 1.15
C ILE A 78 -1.04 -3.69 1.43
N ILE A 79 -1.58 -4.34 0.40
CA ILE A 79 -2.72 -5.27 0.54
C ILE A 79 -2.37 -6.42 1.48
N ARG A 80 -1.14 -6.95 1.41
CA ARG A 80 -0.68 -7.99 2.33
C ARG A 80 -0.66 -7.51 3.78
N LEU A 81 -0.23 -6.28 4.05
CA LEU A 81 -0.26 -5.71 5.40
C LEU A 81 -1.68 -5.48 5.91
N ILE A 82 -2.63 -5.15 5.02
CA ILE A 82 -4.05 -4.96 5.40
C ILE A 82 -4.75 -6.29 5.67
N THR A 83 -4.50 -7.29 4.82
CA THR A 83 -5.28 -8.53 4.79
C THR A 83 -4.62 -9.69 5.53
N GLU A 84 -3.35 -9.54 5.90
CA GLU A 84 -2.47 -10.63 6.40
C GLU A 84 -2.41 -11.84 5.45
N LYS A 85 -2.82 -11.67 4.19
CA LYS A 85 -2.88 -12.72 3.17
C LYS A 85 -1.92 -12.42 2.05
N GLU A 86 -1.31 -13.47 1.51
CA GLU A 86 -0.58 -13.35 0.26
C GLU A 86 -1.56 -13.03 -0.89
N PRO A 87 -1.27 -12.01 -1.73
CA PRO A 87 -2.12 -11.67 -2.86
C PRO A 87 -2.23 -12.89 -3.80
N THR A 88 -3.46 -13.22 -4.18
CA THR A 88 -3.74 -14.34 -5.10
C THR A 88 -3.10 -14.05 -6.44
N LYS A 89 -2.00 -14.75 -6.75
CA LYS A 89 -1.24 -14.60 -8.00
C LYS A 89 -1.93 -15.33 -9.15
N ASP A 90 -3.13 -14.92 -9.55
CA ASP A 90 -3.73 -15.41 -10.81
C ASP A 90 -3.26 -14.54 -11.98
N LYS A 91 -1.99 -14.75 -12.33
CA LYS A 91 -1.16 -13.80 -13.09
C LYS A 91 -1.70 -13.48 -14.49
N VAL A 92 -2.46 -14.36 -15.12
CA VAL A 92 -2.96 -14.16 -16.50
C VAL A 92 -4.27 -13.38 -16.52
N ALA A 93 -5.17 -13.68 -15.58
CA ALA A 93 -6.42 -12.92 -15.42
C ALA A 93 -6.11 -11.45 -15.09
N ASP A 94 -5.09 -11.22 -14.26
CA ASP A 94 -4.62 -9.87 -13.93
C ASP A 94 -4.19 -9.05 -15.14
N VAL A 95 -3.51 -9.66 -16.13
CA VAL A 95 -3.03 -8.91 -17.31
C VAL A 95 -4.16 -8.55 -18.25
N LEU A 96 -5.14 -9.44 -18.40
CA LEU A 96 -6.32 -9.16 -19.20
C LEU A 96 -7.20 -8.10 -18.53
N ALA A 97 -7.39 -8.18 -17.21
CA ALA A 97 -8.08 -7.15 -16.45
C ALA A 97 -7.37 -5.79 -16.53
N ASP A 98 -6.03 -5.77 -16.41
CA ASP A 98 -5.26 -4.53 -16.56
C ASP A 98 -5.39 -3.91 -17.96
N LEU A 99 -5.51 -4.75 -19.00
CA LEU A 99 -5.72 -4.30 -20.39
C LEU A 99 -7.15 -3.80 -20.61
N GLU A 100 -8.16 -4.49 -20.09
CA GLU A 100 -9.57 -4.11 -20.19
C GLU A 100 -9.86 -2.77 -19.50
N GLU A 101 -9.25 -2.53 -18.34
CA GLU A 101 -9.34 -1.27 -17.60
C GLU A 101 -8.43 -0.16 -18.20
N GLY A 102 -7.65 -0.46 -19.24
CA GLY A 102 -6.78 0.49 -19.93
C GLY A 102 -5.53 0.91 -19.14
N PHE A 103 -5.16 0.15 -18.11
CA PHE A 103 -3.96 0.40 -17.31
C PHE A 103 -2.66 0.06 -18.05
N ILE A 104 -2.73 -0.89 -18.98
CA ILE A 104 -1.64 -1.27 -19.87
C ILE A 104 -2.14 -1.26 -21.32
N ASN A 105 -1.23 -1.06 -22.27
CA ASN A 105 -1.55 -1.18 -23.69
C ASN A 105 -1.34 -2.63 -24.19
N VAL A 106 -1.78 -2.89 -25.43
CA VAL A 106 -1.72 -4.22 -26.06
C VAL A 106 -0.27 -4.73 -26.14
N GLU A 107 0.70 -3.86 -26.44
CA GLU A 107 2.11 -4.25 -26.55
C GLU A 107 2.71 -4.64 -25.19
N GLU A 108 2.36 -3.88 -24.13
CA GLU A 108 2.73 -4.16 -22.75
C GLU A 108 2.14 -5.49 -22.27
N ALA A 109 0.86 -5.74 -22.56
CA ALA A 109 0.20 -7.00 -22.23
C ALA A 109 0.89 -8.20 -22.91
N ILE A 110 1.22 -8.09 -24.20
CA ILE A 110 1.93 -9.13 -24.96
C ILE A 110 3.31 -9.40 -24.35
N ASN A 111 4.08 -8.36 -24.03
CA ASN A 111 5.38 -8.50 -23.38
C ASN A 111 5.26 -9.23 -22.03
N MET A 112 4.29 -8.83 -21.20
CA MET A 112 4.06 -9.47 -19.89
C MET A 112 3.69 -10.94 -20.01
N ILE A 113 2.91 -11.34 -21.02
CA ILE A 113 2.56 -12.74 -21.29
C ILE A 113 3.79 -13.52 -21.77
N ASN A 114 4.60 -12.94 -22.67
CA ASN A 114 5.76 -13.61 -23.25
C ASN A 114 6.91 -13.81 -22.24
N THR A 115 7.22 -12.80 -21.43
CA THR A 115 8.24 -12.91 -20.37
C THR A 115 7.89 -14.01 -19.35
N ARG A 116 6.60 -14.31 -19.18
CA ARG A 116 6.12 -15.35 -18.25
C ARG A 116 6.07 -16.74 -18.86
N ARG A 117 6.00 -16.89 -20.19
CA ARG A 117 6.08 -18.18 -20.89
C ARG A 117 7.51 -18.72 -21.00
N GLN A 118 8.51 -17.87 -20.81
CA GLN A 118 9.94 -18.25 -20.87
C GLN A 118 10.55 -18.57 -19.50
N LYS A 119 9.76 -18.50 -18.42
CA LYS A 119 10.14 -18.87 -17.05
C LYS A 119 9.42 -20.16 -16.66
#